data_AF-A0A3D9C487-F1
#
_entry.id   AF-A0A3D9C487-F1
#
_cell.length_a   1.000
_cell.length_b   1.000
_cell.length_c   1.000
_cell.angle_alpha   90.00
_cell.angle_beta   90.00
_cell.angle_gamma   90.00
#
_symmetry.space_group_name_H-M   'P 1'
#
loop_
_entity.id
_entity.type
_entity.pdbx_description
1 polymer ?
#
loop_
_entity_poly.entity_id
_entity_poly.type
_entity_poly.pdbx_seq_one_letter_code
_entity_poly.pdbx_strand_id
1 'polypeptide(L)'
;MKKILLLFLVIFSSKFFTQQLSSAILPKPNALSLNYLNSLLEKNILYGTTPPNYNGKTILFTHGFIGSTESLLIGNSMYKEAFNGGYKTAFVATSRFLGDWENGKILSRAIDQVETYFGANTITIIAHSNGGKASDVALLEYKKINKVDKVITLGTPHRGTQLADFVNYPVLTWITQALQLGQGSQLSTTSYCDTYFRPYMDNHSLNQPKKYYSLGAWGYTRVTGLLSPVIIPAGNAILALGGGKNDGVTPFYSSTRPGSKQLMTDTDPRGYINHIDIMEGVYVWNNAIKPVLDGQVINNGVANRISQPERAEFKVVSNYQLISNNDLENLQFGKNVNNVRFEIITKDANASVDIIDSATGKMLSQVKSNRTLDKSGGFESHLLSYGFNLRNKELKLNSNSKFIAVVDDGIDSPMEYKIKKDNEKTYLEISFPNLSSEELQKVSIKNEAYWISDLKGMNMTSEEKPVNLKFELRNNKFVADVNREQNGVYSIKLTANLGNGIKRNIINGFVVSNNGNVTQSKAANIQNRTQFTIGDNPIGDNTKLISSGVLTGEVNVKIYNYSSKLLNQYTVKVNGENSLDFGKYTNGLEKGIYIVNIEYGTTKESLKFIKK
;
A
#
# COMPACT_ATOMS: atom_id res chain seq x y z
N MET A 1 -72.72 -5.99 -3.06
CA MET A 1 -72.61 -6.57 -4.41
C MET A 1 -71.85 -5.60 -5.31
N LYS A 2 -70.80 -6.11 -6.00
CA LYS A 2 -70.11 -5.59 -7.23
C LYS A 2 -69.49 -4.18 -7.16
N LYS A 3 -68.17 -4.03 -7.01
CA LYS A 3 -67.06 -4.11 -8.02
C LYS A 3 -67.04 -2.97 -9.05
N ILE A 4 -65.93 -2.21 -9.08
CA ILE A 4 -65.10 -1.73 -10.20
C ILE A 4 -63.93 -0.97 -9.51
N LEU A 5 -62.77 -1.54 -9.25
CA LEU A 5 -61.58 -1.74 -10.10
C LEU A 5 -61.20 -0.50 -10.95
N LEU A 6 -60.30 0.34 -10.44
CA LEU A 6 -59.44 1.18 -11.28
C LEU A 6 -57.97 0.97 -10.88
N LEU A 7 -57.14 0.90 -11.91
CA LEU A 7 -55.87 0.21 -12.02
C LEU A 7 -54.70 0.98 -11.40
N PHE A 8 -53.77 0.24 -10.79
CA PHE A 8 -52.44 0.68 -10.40
C PHE A 8 -51.61 1.17 -11.59
N LEU A 9 -51.02 2.35 -11.48
CA LEU A 9 -49.81 2.73 -12.22
C LEU A 9 -48.96 3.65 -11.32
N VAL A 10 -48.41 3.07 -10.26
CA VAL A 10 -47.29 3.67 -9.53
C VAL A 10 -46.05 3.40 -10.38
N ILE A 11 -45.65 4.39 -11.18
CA ILE A 11 -44.30 4.45 -11.72
C ILE A 11 -43.37 4.62 -10.53
N PHE A 12 -42.84 3.51 -10.02
CA PHE A 12 -41.63 3.53 -9.20
C PHE A 12 -40.48 3.99 -10.12
N SER A 13 -40.35 5.31 -10.26
CA SER A 13 -39.07 5.88 -10.66
C SER A 13 -38.16 5.72 -9.44
N SER A 14 -37.44 4.60 -9.40
CA SER A 14 -36.26 4.46 -8.56
C SER A 14 -35.25 5.49 -9.05
N LYS A 15 -35.38 6.74 -8.57
CA LYS A 15 -34.29 7.71 -8.62
C LYS A 15 -33.20 7.13 -7.73
N PHE A 16 -32.30 6.36 -8.34
CA PHE A 16 -30.95 6.17 -7.83
C PHE A 16 -30.30 7.56 -7.79
N PHE A 17 -30.56 8.32 -6.72
CA PHE A 17 -29.76 9.48 -6.40
C PHE A 17 -28.39 8.96 -5.96
N THR A 18 -27.50 8.71 -6.93
CA THR A 18 -26.07 8.88 -6.70
C THR A 18 -25.89 10.36 -6.39
N GLN A 19 -25.81 10.72 -5.11
CA GLN A 19 -25.67 12.10 -4.68
C GLN A 19 -24.46 12.72 -5.39
N GLN A 20 -24.72 13.70 -6.25
CA GLN A 20 -23.72 14.42 -7.03
C GLN A 20 -22.75 15.12 -6.08
N LEU A 21 -21.44 15.01 -6.36
CA LEU A 21 -20.43 15.67 -5.53
C LEU A 21 -20.46 17.17 -5.78
N SER A 22 -20.34 17.96 -4.71
CA SER A 22 -20.29 19.42 -4.82
C SER A 22 -19.04 19.84 -5.60
N SER A 23 -19.14 20.88 -6.42
CA SER A 23 -18.02 21.31 -7.25
C SER A 23 -17.93 22.81 -7.45
N ALA A 24 -16.75 23.29 -7.82
CA ALA A 24 -16.47 24.66 -8.23
C ALA A 24 -15.42 24.71 -9.35
N ILE A 25 -15.29 25.88 -9.99
CA ILE A 25 -14.32 26.12 -11.06
C ILE A 25 -13.22 27.02 -10.50
N LEU A 26 -11.97 26.60 -10.63
CA LEU A 26 -10.79 27.38 -10.27
C LEU A 26 -10.48 28.41 -11.36
N PRO A 27 -9.99 29.61 -10.99
CA PRO A 27 -9.40 30.53 -11.94
C PRO A 27 -8.12 29.95 -12.54
N LYS A 28 -7.51 30.69 -13.48
CA LYS A 28 -6.19 30.36 -14.02
C LYS A 28 -5.16 30.28 -12.89
N PRO A 29 -4.10 29.45 -13.03
CA PRO A 29 -3.11 29.25 -11.97
C PRO A 29 -2.50 30.54 -11.41
N ASN A 30 -2.23 31.54 -12.24
CA ASN A 30 -1.66 32.82 -11.84
C ASN A 30 -2.64 33.76 -11.09
N ALA A 31 -3.93 33.43 -11.09
CA ALA A 31 -4.99 34.18 -10.41
C ALA A 31 -5.52 33.47 -9.17
N LEU A 32 -4.92 32.34 -8.77
CA LEU A 32 -5.27 31.66 -7.53
C LEU A 32 -4.80 32.48 -6.32
N SER A 33 -5.71 32.64 -5.35
CA SER A 33 -5.41 33.23 -4.05
C SER A 33 -5.90 32.33 -2.94
N LEU A 34 -5.25 32.41 -1.77
CA LEU A 34 -5.64 31.65 -0.58
C LEU A 34 -7.09 31.99 -0.16
N ASN A 35 -7.47 33.27 -0.23
CA ASN A 35 -8.83 33.72 0.09
C ASN A 35 -9.89 33.05 -0.79
N TYR A 36 -9.60 32.90 -2.09
CA TYR A 36 -10.50 32.23 -3.01
C TYR A 36 -10.65 30.75 -2.67
N LEU A 37 -9.54 30.04 -2.41
CA LEU A 37 -9.58 28.61 -2.06
C LEU A 37 -10.27 28.34 -0.73
N ASN A 38 -10.11 29.22 0.27
CA ASN A 38 -10.83 29.14 1.53
C ASN A 38 -12.36 29.21 1.34
N SER A 39 -12.85 29.92 0.32
CA SER A 39 -14.28 29.95 -0.02
C SER A 39 -14.81 28.63 -0.61
N LEU A 40 -13.91 27.71 -0.99
CA LEU A 40 -14.22 26.46 -1.68
C LEU A 40 -13.99 25.21 -0.81
N LEU A 41 -13.69 25.35 0.49
CA LEU A 41 -13.35 24.23 1.39
C LEU A 41 -14.43 23.14 1.49
N GLU A 42 -15.70 23.48 1.21
CA GLU A 42 -16.81 22.52 1.21
C GLU A 42 -17.02 21.80 -0.14
N LYS A 43 -16.22 22.12 -1.15
CA LYS A 43 -16.34 21.54 -2.50
C LYS A 43 -15.53 20.26 -2.62
N ASN A 44 -16.17 19.20 -3.09
CA ASN A 44 -15.51 17.92 -3.32
C ASN A 44 -14.65 17.92 -4.60
N ILE A 45 -15.06 18.64 -5.64
CA ILE A 45 -14.35 18.68 -6.93
C ILE A 45 -14.05 20.13 -7.32
N LEU A 46 -12.79 20.43 -7.57
CA LEU A 46 -12.35 21.71 -8.11
C LEU A 46 -11.90 21.51 -9.56
N TYR A 47 -12.63 22.07 -10.52
CA TYR A 47 -12.28 22.01 -11.94
C TYR A 47 -11.31 23.12 -12.28
N GLY A 48 -10.16 22.79 -12.87
CA GLY A 48 -9.26 23.78 -13.42
C GLY A 48 -9.89 24.52 -14.60
N THR A 49 -9.44 25.77 -14.82
CA THR A 49 -9.76 26.49 -16.06
C THR A 49 -9.22 25.70 -17.25
N THR A 50 -10.04 25.53 -18.30
CA THR A 50 -9.58 24.86 -19.53
C THR A 50 -8.49 25.71 -20.19
N PRO A 51 -7.30 25.15 -20.45
CA PRO A 51 -6.22 25.91 -21.08
C PRO A 51 -6.52 26.20 -22.56
N PRO A 52 -6.08 27.36 -23.09
CA PRO A 52 -6.33 27.72 -24.49
C PRO A 52 -5.66 26.76 -25.48
N ASN A 53 -4.57 26.11 -25.07
CA ASN A 53 -3.84 25.08 -25.82
C ASN A 53 -4.26 23.65 -25.42
N TYR A 54 -5.56 23.41 -25.19
CA TYR A 54 -6.05 22.11 -24.75
C TYR A 54 -5.60 20.95 -25.67
N ASN A 55 -4.99 19.93 -25.07
CA ASN A 55 -4.30 18.83 -25.77
C ASN A 55 -5.15 17.54 -25.88
N GLY A 56 -6.44 17.59 -25.53
CA GLY A 56 -7.33 16.44 -25.56
C GLY A 56 -7.26 15.51 -24.33
N LYS A 57 -6.40 15.78 -23.35
CA LYS A 57 -6.21 14.92 -22.16
C LYS A 57 -6.70 15.58 -20.86
N THR A 58 -7.24 14.76 -19.97
CA THR A 58 -7.76 15.19 -18.67
C THR A 58 -6.97 14.51 -17.55
N ILE A 59 -6.55 15.31 -16.56
CA ILE A 59 -5.85 14.85 -15.36
C ILE A 59 -6.75 15.04 -14.13
N LEU A 60 -6.86 14.00 -13.32
CA LEU A 60 -7.52 14.03 -12.03
C LEU A 60 -6.50 13.88 -10.92
N PHE A 61 -6.34 14.92 -10.10
CA PHE A 61 -5.48 14.90 -8.93
C PHE A 61 -6.27 14.46 -7.70
N THR A 62 -5.67 13.59 -6.88
CA THR A 62 -6.22 13.17 -5.59
C THR A 62 -5.12 13.10 -4.54
N HIS A 63 -5.47 13.49 -3.31
CA HIS A 63 -4.53 13.62 -2.20
C HIS A 63 -4.58 12.44 -1.23
N GLY A 64 -3.60 12.38 -0.33
CA GLY A 64 -3.52 11.39 0.74
C GLY A 64 -4.36 11.71 1.96
N PHE A 65 -4.14 10.91 3.01
CA PHE A 65 -4.94 10.84 4.23
C PHE A 65 -5.08 12.15 5.03
N ILE A 66 -3.97 12.88 5.19
CA ILE A 66 -3.92 14.20 5.86
C ILE A 66 -3.89 15.37 4.86
N GLY A 67 -3.84 15.06 3.56
CA GLY A 67 -3.71 16.05 2.51
C GLY A 67 -5.01 16.77 2.23
N SER A 68 -4.93 17.73 1.33
CA SER A 68 -6.10 18.41 0.80
C SER A 68 -5.90 18.83 -0.65
N THR A 69 -6.98 19.26 -1.29
CA THR A 69 -6.92 19.87 -2.63
C THR A 69 -6.04 21.12 -2.63
N GLU A 70 -6.03 21.89 -1.54
CA GLU A 70 -5.23 23.11 -1.42
C GLU A 70 -3.72 22.81 -1.47
N SER A 71 -3.28 21.68 -0.92
CA SER A 71 -1.86 21.29 -0.94
C SER A 71 -1.32 21.02 -2.36
N LEU A 72 -2.22 20.76 -3.32
CA LEU A 72 -1.89 20.56 -4.74
C LEU A 72 -2.01 21.86 -5.56
N LEU A 73 -2.44 22.95 -4.93
CA LEU A 73 -2.77 24.22 -5.58
C LEU A 73 -1.92 25.40 -5.06
N ILE A 74 -1.72 25.50 -3.74
CA ILE A 74 -1.07 26.65 -3.11
C ILE A 74 0.42 26.37 -2.96
N GLY A 75 1.26 27.26 -3.50
CA GLY A 75 2.72 27.11 -3.47
C GLY A 75 3.23 25.94 -4.33
N ASN A 76 2.32 25.16 -4.92
CA ASN A 76 2.61 23.96 -5.69
C ASN A 76 2.43 24.22 -7.19
N SER A 77 3.42 23.80 -7.99
CA SER A 77 3.39 24.04 -9.44
C SER A 77 2.52 23.05 -10.23
N MET A 78 1.98 21.97 -9.63
CA MET A 78 1.21 20.93 -10.34
C MET A 78 0.12 21.50 -11.25
N TYR A 79 -0.71 22.42 -10.75
CA TYR A 79 -1.78 23.01 -11.56
C TYR A 79 -1.23 23.90 -12.68
N LYS A 80 -0.20 24.71 -12.39
CA LYS A 80 0.45 25.56 -13.38
C LYS A 80 1.08 24.74 -14.50
N GLU A 81 1.82 23.70 -14.15
CA GLU A 81 2.49 22.83 -15.11
C GLU A 81 1.49 22.05 -15.97
N ALA A 82 0.40 21.54 -15.38
CA ALA A 82 -0.68 20.89 -16.11
C ALA A 82 -1.42 21.87 -17.05
N PHE A 83 -1.73 23.07 -16.58
CA PHE A 83 -2.36 24.11 -17.39
C PHE A 83 -1.48 24.49 -18.59
N ASN A 84 -0.19 24.74 -18.36
CA ASN A 84 0.78 25.06 -19.42
C ASN A 84 0.93 23.92 -20.43
N GLY A 85 0.89 22.67 -19.94
CA GLY A 85 0.91 21.47 -20.78
C GLY A 85 -0.35 21.24 -21.61
N GLY A 86 -1.39 22.07 -21.46
CA GLY A 86 -2.64 21.94 -22.20
C GLY A 86 -3.62 20.92 -21.62
N TYR A 87 -3.46 20.51 -20.37
CA TYR A 87 -4.35 19.52 -19.74
C TYR A 87 -5.59 20.17 -19.13
N LYS A 88 -6.76 19.55 -19.31
CA LYS A 88 -7.91 19.82 -18.42
C LYS A 88 -7.62 19.16 -17.08
N THR A 89 -7.88 19.85 -15.97
CA THR A 89 -7.58 19.33 -14.64
C THR A 89 -8.80 19.32 -13.74
N ALA A 90 -8.86 18.34 -12.85
CA ALA A 90 -9.75 18.37 -11.70
C ALA A 90 -8.97 17.93 -10.45
N PHE A 91 -9.34 18.49 -9.30
CA PHE A 91 -8.76 18.18 -8.00
C PHE A 91 -9.87 17.67 -7.09
N VAL A 92 -9.70 16.48 -6.51
CA VAL A 92 -10.73 15.84 -5.70
C VAL A 92 -10.35 15.86 -4.24
N ALA A 93 -11.20 16.49 -3.44
CA ALA A 93 -11.17 16.39 -1.99
C ALA A 93 -11.84 15.09 -1.58
N THR A 94 -11.03 14.10 -1.23
CA THR A 94 -11.50 12.90 -0.53
C THR A 94 -11.62 13.21 0.95
N SER A 95 -12.29 12.33 1.71
CA SER A 95 -12.41 12.57 3.15
C SER A 95 -11.04 12.57 3.81
N ARG A 96 -10.85 13.51 4.74
CA ARG A 96 -9.74 13.46 5.70
C ARG A 96 -10.12 12.43 6.75
N PHE A 97 -9.15 11.62 7.18
CA PHE A 97 -9.31 10.69 8.29
C PHE A 97 -10.13 9.40 8.07
N LEU A 98 -10.86 9.22 6.96
CA LEU A 98 -11.42 7.91 6.59
C LEU A 98 -10.45 7.06 5.75
N GLY A 99 -10.69 5.76 5.71
CA GLY A 99 -9.84 4.78 5.05
C GLY A 99 -9.98 4.72 3.52
N ASP A 100 -9.13 3.89 2.90
CA ASP A 100 -9.00 3.75 1.45
C ASP A 100 -10.31 3.36 0.75
N TRP A 101 -11.20 2.61 1.42
CA TRP A 101 -12.46 2.11 0.86
C TRP A 101 -13.49 3.22 0.63
N GLU A 102 -13.69 4.08 1.63
CA GLU A 102 -14.58 5.23 1.52
C GLU A 102 -14.02 6.28 0.56
N ASN A 103 -12.72 6.54 0.64
CA ASN A 103 -12.06 7.45 -0.29
C ASN A 103 -12.10 6.93 -1.74
N GLY A 104 -11.99 5.62 -1.95
CA GLY A 104 -12.19 5.00 -3.26
C GLY A 104 -13.62 5.13 -3.78
N LYS A 105 -14.63 5.05 -2.90
CA LYS A 105 -16.03 5.31 -3.26
C LYS A 105 -16.24 6.75 -3.71
N ILE A 106 -15.70 7.73 -2.97
CA ILE A 106 -15.76 9.16 -3.32
C ILE A 106 -15.06 9.38 -4.66
N LEU A 107 -13.83 8.88 -4.81
CA LEU A 107 -13.05 9.01 -6.04
C LEU A 107 -13.76 8.37 -7.24
N SER A 108 -14.46 7.25 -7.06
CA SER A 108 -15.23 6.61 -8.14
C SER A 108 -16.35 7.51 -8.69
N ARG A 109 -17.04 8.26 -7.82
CA ARG A 109 -18.07 9.22 -8.23
C ARG A 109 -17.45 10.45 -8.87
N ALA A 110 -16.30 10.89 -8.35
CA ALA A 110 -15.57 12.01 -8.94
C ALA A 110 -15.09 11.68 -10.36
N ILE A 111 -14.61 10.46 -10.62
CA ILE A 111 -14.26 10.01 -11.97
C ILE A 111 -15.46 10.15 -12.92
N ASP A 112 -16.64 9.65 -12.54
CA ASP A 112 -17.85 9.76 -13.38
C ASP A 112 -18.24 11.21 -13.65
N GLN A 113 -18.18 12.06 -12.62
CA GLN A 113 -18.58 13.46 -12.72
C GLN A 113 -17.59 14.29 -13.54
N VAL A 114 -16.28 14.05 -13.39
CA VAL A 114 -15.22 14.72 -14.15
C VAL A 114 -15.24 14.30 -15.62
N GLU A 115 -15.46 13.02 -15.89
CA GLU A 115 -15.62 12.49 -17.26
C GLU A 115 -16.78 13.20 -17.96
N THR A 116 -17.93 13.25 -17.29
CA THR A 116 -19.15 13.92 -17.78
C THR A 116 -18.93 15.42 -17.98
N TYR A 117 -18.34 16.10 -16.99
CA TYR A 117 -18.12 17.55 -17.02
C TYR A 117 -17.20 17.97 -18.18
N PHE A 118 -16.13 17.22 -18.43
CA PHE A 118 -15.17 17.55 -19.47
C PHE A 118 -15.43 16.91 -20.83
N GLY A 119 -16.40 15.99 -20.93
CA GLY A 119 -16.61 15.14 -22.10
C GLY A 119 -15.40 14.28 -22.42
N ALA A 120 -14.71 13.78 -21.39
CA ALA A 120 -13.47 13.02 -21.55
C ALA A 120 -13.78 11.55 -21.80
N ASN A 121 -13.07 10.88 -22.72
CA ASN A 121 -13.22 9.43 -22.92
C ASN A 121 -12.48 8.62 -21.83
N THR A 122 -11.35 9.16 -21.36
CA THR A 122 -10.53 8.57 -20.30
C THR A 122 -9.84 9.68 -19.51
N ILE A 123 -9.47 9.38 -18.27
CA ILE A 123 -8.79 10.29 -17.35
C ILE A 123 -7.46 9.67 -16.90
N THR A 124 -6.40 10.47 -16.78
CA THR A 124 -5.19 10.07 -16.05
C THR A 124 -5.31 10.52 -14.59
N ILE A 125 -5.08 9.60 -13.66
CA ILE A 125 -5.06 9.92 -12.22
C ILE A 125 -3.61 10.20 -11.78
N ILE A 126 -3.42 11.28 -11.02
CA ILE A 126 -2.19 11.55 -10.26
C ILE A 126 -2.56 11.53 -8.78
N ALA A 127 -2.02 10.56 -8.05
CA ALA A 127 -2.44 10.24 -6.70
C ALA A 127 -1.27 10.28 -5.71
N HIS A 128 -1.40 11.09 -4.67
CA HIS A 128 -0.40 11.16 -3.59
C HIS A 128 -0.80 10.27 -2.41
N SER A 129 0.20 9.62 -1.80
CA SER A 129 0.05 8.85 -0.55
C SER A 129 -1.16 7.89 -0.63
N ASN A 130 -2.06 7.84 0.36
CA ASN A 130 -3.23 6.95 0.34
C ASN A 130 -4.20 7.16 -0.84
N GLY A 131 -4.13 8.28 -1.58
CA GLY A 131 -4.91 8.46 -2.81
C GLY A 131 -4.63 7.38 -3.86
N GLY A 132 -3.41 6.81 -3.87
CA GLY A 132 -3.07 5.70 -4.77
C GLY A 132 -3.77 4.39 -4.42
N LYS A 133 -3.98 4.12 -3.12
CA LYS A 133 -4.78 2.97 -2.65
C LYS A 133 -6.27 3.19 -2.87
N ALA A 134 -6.78 4.41 -2.65
CA ALA A 134 -8.14 4.80 -3.01
C ALA A 134 -8.39 4.64 -4.52
N SER A 135 -7.37 4.87 -5.36
CA SER A 135 -7.45 4.63 -6.80
C SER A 135 -7.61 3.13 -7.12
N ASP A 136 -6.90 2.21 -6.44
CA ASP A 136 -7.16 0.77 -6.58
C ASP A 136 -8.62 0.42 -6.26
N VAL A 137 -9.16 0.92 -5.14
CA VAL A 137 -10.56 0.68 -4.76
C VAL A 137 -11.51 1.25 -5.83
N ALA A 138 -11.32 2.50 -6.26
CA ALA A 138 -12.19 3.13 -7.25
C ALA A 138 -12.22 2.34 -8.58
N LEU A 139 -11.04 1.92 -9.05
CA LEU A 139 -10.92 1.24 -10.34
C LEU A 139 -11.44 -0.19 -10.31
N LEU A 140 -11.16 -0.93 -9.22
CA LEU A 140 -11.44 -2.36 -9.13
C LEU A 140 -12.81 -2.64 -8.52
N GLU A 141 -13.07 -2.14 -7.32
CA GLU A 141 -14.34 -2.38 -6.60
C GLU A 141 -15.51 -1.62 -7.22
N TYR A 142 -15.28 -0.35 -7.54
CA TYR A 142 -16.30 0.49 -8.18
C TYR A 142 -16.20 0.49 -9.70
N LYS A 143 -15.43 -0.44 -10.27
CA LYS A 143 -15.37 -0.79 -11.71
C LYS A 143 -15.07 0.41 -12.63
N LYS A 144 -14.26 1.37 -12.17
CA LYS A 144 -13.85 2.54 -12.96
C LYS A 144 -12.65 2.30 -13.87
N ILE A 145 -12.12 1.07 -13.92
CA ILE A 145 -10.92 0.72 -14.70
C ILE A 145 -10.97 1.14 -16.17
N ASN A 146 -12.14 1.14 -16.82
CA ASN A 146 -12.28 1.49 -18.24
C ASN A 146 -12.30 3.01 -18.50
N LYS A 147 -12.52 3.81 -17.45
CA LYS A 147 -12.57 5.28 -17.52
C LYS A 147 -11.21 5.93 -17.26
N VAL A 148 -10.21 5.12 -16.89
CA VAL A 148 -8.89 5.59 -16.49
C VAL A 148 -7.83 4.95 -17.36
N ASP A 149 -6.98 5.76 -18.00
CA ASP A 149 -5.92 5.28 -18.89
C ASP A 149 -4.63 4.96 -18.11
N LYS A 150 -4.27 5.81 -17.14
CA LYS A 150 -3.08 5.69 -16.30
C LYS A 150 -3.36 6.14 -14.87
N VAL A 151 -2.62 5.57 -13.92
CA VAL A 151 -2.53 6.04 -12.54
C VAL A 151 -1.06 6.25 -12.21
N ILE A 152 -0.69 7.48 -11.84
CA ILE A 152 0.65 7.82 -11.36
C ILE A 152 0.56 7.99 -9.84
N THR A 153 1.22 7.11 -9.09
CA THR A 153 1.24 7.16 -7.62
C THR A 153 2.52 7.82 -7.12
N LEU A 154 2.37 8.72 -6.15
CA LEU A 154 3.43 9.54 -5.57
C LEU A 154 3.56 9.19 -4.08
N GLY A 155 4.54 8.35 -3.73
CA GLY A 155 4.79 7.97 -2.34
C GLY A 155 3.65 7.18 -1.70
N THR A 156 2.89 6.39 -2.46
CA THR A 156 1.76 5.62 -1.92
C THR A 156 2.24 4.38 -1.17
N PRO A 157 1.90 4.17 0.11
CA PRO A 157 2.29 2.96 0.85
C PRO A 157 1.43 1.75 0.44
N HIS A 158 1.65 1.21 -0.75
CA HIS A 158 0.88 0.07 -1.29
C HIS A 158 1.05 -1.20 -0.45
N ARG A 159 2.18 -1.34 0.25
CA ARG A 159 2.47 -2.43 1.20
C ARG A 159 2.45 -1.96 2.66
N GLY A 160 1.84 -0.81 2.91
CA GLY A 160 1.73 -0.21 4.24
C GLY A 160 2.99 0.50 4.71
N THR A 161 2.98 0.97 5.94
CA THR A 161 4.07 1.67 6.61
C THR A 161 4.18 1.26 8.07
N GLN A 162 5.39 1.15 8.57
CA GLN A 162 5.71 0.86 9.97
C GLN A 162 5.12 1.92 10.92
N LEU A 163 4.91 3.15 10.45
CA LEU A 163 4.24 4.18 11.25
C LEU A 163 2.81 3.80 11.60
N ALA A 164 2.07 3.19 10.66
CA ALA A 164 0.70 2.75 10.89
C ALA A 164 0.64 1.57 11.86
N ASP A 165 1.68 0.74 11.90
CA ASP A 165 1.79 -0.35 12.88
C ASP A 165 1.86 0.22 14.32
N PHE A 166 2.46 1.41 14.50
CA PHE A 166 2.48 2.12 15.78
C PHE A 166 1.16 2.82 16.15
N VAL A 167 0.36 3.28 15.17
CA VAL A 167 -0.87 4.07 15.44
C VAL A 167 -1.87 3.34 16.32
N ASN A 168 -1.87 2.02 16.23
CA ASN A 168 -2.86 1.18 16.87
C ASN A 168 -2.43 0.70 18.26
N TYR A 169 -1.38 1.30 18.83
CA TYR A 169 -0.91 0.94 20.15
C TYR A 169 -1.06 2.16 21.09
N PRO A 170 -1.94 2.10 22.11
CA PRO A 170 -2.31 3.23 22.94
C PRO A 170 -1.13 4.03 23.53
N VAL A 171 -0.03 3.37 23.89
CA VAL A 171 1.13 4.08 24.48
C VAL A 171 1.85 5.01 23.48
N LEU A 172 1.68 4.78 22.17
CA LEU A 172 2.34 5.52 21.09
C LEU A 172 1.40 6.51 20.39
N THR A 173 0.17 6.67 20.89
CA THR A 173 -0.81 7.65 20.37
C THR A 173 -0.28 9.08 20.33
N TRP A 174 0.71 9.44 21.16
CA TRP A 174 1.34 10.76 21.11
C TRP A 174 2.23 10.95 19.86
N ILE A 175 2.87 9.90 19.35
CA ILE A 175 3.63 9.94 18.08
C ILE A 175 2.66 10.20 16.93
N THR A 176 1.50 9.57 17.00
CA THR A 176 0.54 9.54 15.90
C THR A 176 -0.27 10.82 15.85
N GLN A 177 -0.59 11.40 17.01
CA GLN A 177 -1.11 12.78 17.12
C GLN A 177 -0.13 13.82 16.56
N ALA A 178 1.17 13.70 16.86
CA ALA A 178 2.18 14.62 16.32
C ALA A 178 2.28 14.52 14.79
N LEU A 179 2.11 13.32 14.24
CA LEU A 179 2.07 13.05 12.80
C LEU A 179 0.69 13.30 12.17
N GLN A 180 -0.32 13.72 12.96
CA GLN A 180 -1.72 13.84 12.55
C GLN A 180 -2.29 12.57 11.90
N LEU A 181 -1.75 11.40 12.28
CA LEU A 181 -2.22 10.09 11.85
C LEU A 181 -3.45 9.72 12.68
N GLY A 182 -4.63 10.01 12.14
CA GLY A 182 -5.93 9.54 12.66
C GLY A 182 -6.26 8.08 12.30
N GLN A 183 -7.50 7.69 12.61
CA GLN A 183 -8.04 6.32 12.49
C GLN A 183 -7.87 5.69 11.10
N GLY A 184 -8.04 6.41 9.99
CA GLY A 184 -7.85 5.80 8.66
C GLY A 184 -6.41 5.44 8.28
N SER A 185 -5.41 5.69 9.13
CA SER A 185 -4.08 5.06 9.01
C SER A 185 -4.07 3.56 9.35
N GLN A 186 -5.11 3.05 10.03
CA GLN A 186 -5.29 1.64 10.40
C GLN A 186 -5.26 0.68 9.21
N LEU A 187 -5.73 1.13 8.04
CA LEU A 187 -5.69 0.37 6.79
C LEU A 187 -4.37 0.55 6.01
N SER A 188 -3.38 1.14 6.65
CA SER A 188 -2.03 1.34 6.11
C SER A 188 -0.96 0.57 6.90
N THR A 189 -1.36 -0.30 7.83
CA THR A 189 -0.43 -1.22 8.49
C THR A 189 0.21 -2.15 7.47
N THR A 190 1.44 -2.58 7.76
CA THR A 190 2.19 -3.47 6.87
C THR A 190 1.48 -4.82 6.72
N SER A 191 1.01 -5.39 7.84
CA SER A 191 0.23 -6.63 7.85
C SER A 191 -1.08 -6.54 7.07
N TYR A 192 -1.89 -5.47 7.24
CA TYR A 192 -3.13 -5.33 6.48
C TYR A 192 -2.86 -5.23 4.97
N CYS A 193 -1.89 -4.39 4.60
CA CYS A 193 -1.60 -4.17 3.20
C CYS A 193 -1.08 -5.44 2.52
N ASP A 194 -0.11 -6.13 3.11
CA ASP A 194 0.52 -7.29 2.49
C ASP A 194 -0.29 -8.59 2.60
N THR A 195 -1.08 -8.77 3.66
CA THR A 195 -1.80 -10.05 3.89
C THR A 195 -3.28 -10.02 3.50
N TYR A 196 -3.84 -8.83 3.30
CA TYR A 196 -5.24 -8.65 2.92
C TYR A 196 -5.42 -7.76 1.69
N PHE A 197 -5.05 -6.47 1.75
CA PHE A 197 -5.40 -5.49 0.72
C PHE A 197 -4.73 -5.76 -0.62
N ARG A 198 -3.41 -5.99 -0.65
CA ARG A 198 -2.69 -6.37 -1.88
C ARG A 198 -3.16 -7.71 -2.41
N PRO A 199 -3.29 -8.78 -1.60
CA PRO A 199 -3.89 -10.00 -2.08
C PRO A 199 -5.26 -9.86 -2.72
N TYR A 200 -6.11 -9.04 -2.13
CA TYR A 200 -7.45 -8.76 -2.62
C TYR A 200 -7.42 -7.99 -3.96
N MET A 201 -6.66 -6.89 -4.02
CA MET A 201 -6.61 -6.01 -5.20
C MET A 201 -5.81 -6.63 -6.36
N ASP A 202 -4.70 -7.30 -6.05
CA ASP A 202 -3.81 -7.85 -7.07
C ASP A 202 -4.43 -9.06 -7.78
N ASN A 203 -5.27 -9.83 -7.07
CA ASN A 203 -6.02 -10.97 -7.62
C ASN A 203 -7.41 -10.58 -8.17
N HIS A 204 -7.81 -9.32 -8.07
CA HIS A 204 -9.09 -8.87 -8.60
C HIS A 204 -9.14 -9.02 -10.13
N SER A 205 -10.25 -9.52 -10.69
CA SER A 205 -10.37 -9.86 -12.12
C SER A 205 -10.17 -8.66 -13.06
N LEU A 206 -10.45 -7.44 -12.58
CA LEU A 206 -10.24 -6.18 -13.31
C LEU A 206 -8.82 -5.60 -13.16
N ASN A 207 -7.91 -6.24 -12.41
CA ASN A 207 -6.59 -5.68 -12.14
C ASN A 207 -5.77 -5.54 -13.44
N GLN A 208 -5.39 -4.31 -13.77
CA GLN A 208 -4.53 -3.99 -14.91
C GLN A 208 -3.27 -3.26 -14.42
N PRO A 209 -2.30 -3.98 -13.84
CA PRO A 209 -1.16 -3.37 -13.17
C PRO A 209 -0.30 -2.49 -14.09
N LYS A 210 -0.32 -2.76 -15.41
CA LYS A 210 0.39 -1.97 -16.43
C LYS A 210 -0.12 -0.54 -16.60
N LYS A 211 -1.30 -0.21 -16.06
CA LYS A 211 -1.82 1.18 -16.00
C LYS A 211 -1.16 2.01 -14.91
N TYR A 212 -0.50 1.38 -13.94
CA TYR A 212 0.09 2.05 -12.79
C TYR A 212 1.56 2.38 -13.03
N TYR A 213 1.93 3.59 -12.59
CA TYR A 213 3.29 4.11 -12.57
C TYR A 213 3.58 4.58 -11.15
N SER A 214 4.55 4.00 -10.47
CA SER A 214 4.82 4.25 -9.06
C SER A 214 6.10 5.05 -8.86
N LEU A 215 6.01 6.17 -8.17
CA LEU A 215 7.15 6.97 -7.75
C LEU A 215 7.41 6.76 -6.26
N GLY A 216 8.58 6.22 -5.94
CA GLY A 216 9.12 6.16 -4.59
C GLY A 216 10.13 7.26 -4.34
N ALA A 217 10.21 7.72 -3.09
CA ALA A 217 11.25 8.62 -2.62
C ALA A 217 11.89 8.08 -1.33
N TRP A 218 13.04 8.63 -0.98
CA TRP A 218 13.87 8.15 0.13
C TRP A 218 14.59 9.26 0.90
N GLY A 219 14.21 10.53 0.69
CA GLY A 219 14.87 11.70 1.26
C GLY A 219 14.24 12.22 2.56
N TYR A 220 13.86 11.34 3.49
CA TYR A 220 13.21 11.76 4.75
C TYR A 220 14.03 12.75 5.60
N THR A 221 15.37 12.75 5.45
CA THR A 221 16.30 13.67 6.11
C THR A 221 16.38 15.05 5.47
N ARG A 222 15.70 15.28 4.35
CA ARG A 222 15.71 16.55 3.63
C ARG A 222 14.87 17.59 4.39
N VAL A 223 15.53 18.70 4.75
CA VAL A 223 14.93 19.81 5.50
C VAL A 223 14.31 20.81 4.53
N THR A 224 13.12 20.52 4.04
CA THR A 224 12.36 21.41 3.15
C THR A 224 10.99 21.71 3.75
N GLY A 225 10.89 22.86 4.40
CA GLY A 225 9.61 23.40 4.89
C GLY A 225 9.27 23.08 6.34
N LEU A 226 8.14 23.63 6.77
CA LEU A 226 7.67 23.72 8.16
C LEU A 226 7.40 22.36 8.82
N LEU A 227 7.21 21.29 8.03
CA LEU A 227 6.90 19.94 8.54
C LEU A 227 8.14 19.04 8.72
N SER A 228 9.33 19.52 8.39
CA SER A 228 10.59 18.78 8.58
C SER A 228 10.81 18.25 10.02
N PRO A 229 10.45 18.99 11.10
CA PRO A 229 10.56 18.49 12.48
C PRO A 229 9.76 17.22 12.76
N VAL A 230 8.74 16.92 11.95
CA VAL A 230 7.87 15.75 12.11
C VAL A 230 8.26 14.60 11.16
N ILE A 231 8.68 14.93 9.93
CA ILE A 231 9.08 13.95 8.90
C ILE A 231 10.36 13.20 9.27
N ILE A 232 11.38 13.90 9.79
CA ILE A 232 12.69 13.30 10.08
C ILE A 232 12.59 12.21 11.17
N PRO A 233 11.97 12.48 12.34
CA PRO A 233 11.75 11.45 13.36
C PRO A 233 10.92 10.27 12.85
N ALA A 234 9.89 10.53 12.06
CA ALA A 234 9.04 9.47 11.50
C ALA A 234 9.81 8.57 10.53
N GLY A 235 10.63 9.15 9.64
CA GLY A 235 11.47 8.38 8.73
C GLY A 235 12.55 7.57 9.44
N ASN A 236 13.10 8.09 10.53
CA ASN A 236 13.99 7.31 11.39
C ASN A 236 13.25 6.17 12.10
N ALA A 237 12.02 6.39 12.58
CA ALA A 237 11.21 5.34 13.19
C ALA A 237 10.95 4.19 12.19
N ILE A 238 10.66 4.52 10.93
CA ILE A 238 10.55 3.53 9.84
C ILE A 238 11.86 2.77 9.66
N LEU A 239 13.01 3.47 9.64
CA LEU A 239 14.32 2.86 9.48
C LEU A 239 14.64 1.90 10.64
N ALA A 240 14.42 2.35 11.88
CA ALA A 240 14.64 1.60 13.11
C ALA A 240 13.85 0.28 13.15
N LEU A 241 12.64 0.29 12.57
CA LEU A 241 11.78 -0.89 12.44
C LEU A 241 12.02 -1.72 11.18
N GLY A 242 13.14 -1.50 10.48
CA GLY A 242 13.52 -2.30 9.32
C GLY A 242 12.81 -1.93 8.01
N GLY A 243 12.14 -0.78 7.95
CA GLY A 243 11.52 -0.27 6.71
C GLY A 243 12.53 0.23 5.66
N GLY A 244 13.79 0.45 6.07
CA GLY A 244 14.87 0.88 5.18
C GLY A 244 14.67 2.30 4.64
N LYS A 245 15.15 2.54 3.41
CA LYS A 245 15.02 3.83 2.72
C LYS A 245 13.54 4.24 2.63
N ASN A 246 13.23 5.49 2.99
CA ASN A 246 11.86 5.96 3.08
C ASN A 246 11.78 7.49 2.91
N ASP A 247 10.60 8.01 2.60
CA ASP A 247 10.36 9.44 2.40
C ASP A 247 9.91 10.18 3.68
N GLY A 248 9.93 9.50 4.83
CA GLY A 248 9.46 9.99 6.13
C GLY A 248 8.10 9.45 6.53
N VAL A 249 7.35 8.87 5.58
CA VAL A 249 6.05 8.24 5.84
C VAL A 249 5.96 6.86 5.18
N THR A 250 6.47 6.73 3.96
CA THR A 250 6.36 5.54 3.14
C THR A 250 7.74 4.95 2.87
N PRO A 251 7.97 3.68 3.23
CA PRO A 251 9.13 2.95 2.78
C PRO A 251 9.20 2.88 1.25
N PHE A 252 10.39 3.01 0.69
CA PHE A 252 10.59 2.97 -0.76
C PHE A 252 10.04 1.69 -1.38
N TYR A 253 10.29 0.52 -0.77
CA TYR A 253 9.75 -0.75 -1.27
C TYR A 253 8.21 -0.78 -1.28
N SER A 254 7.57 -0.06 -0.36
CA SER A 254 6.12 0.01 -0.21
C SER A 254 5.50 1.00 -1.22
N SER A 255 6.28 1.97 -1.70
CA SER A 255 5.87 2.90 -2.76
C SER A 255 5.57 2.20 -4.10
N THR A 256 6.15 1.03 -4.32
CA THR A 256 5.98 0.25 -5.55
C THR A 256 4.73 -0.62 -5.46
N ARG A 257 3.71 -0.28 -6.25
CA ARG A 257 2.56 -1.15 -6.44
C ARG A 257 2.97 -2.45 -7.16
N PRO A 258 2.55 -3.63 -6.72
CA PRO A 258 2.81 -4.87 -7.44
C PRO A 258 2.41 -4.80 -8.93
N GLY A 259 3.38 -5.11 -9.80
CA GLY A 259 3.23 -5.12 -11.25
C GLY A 259 3.17 -3.74 -11.94
N SER A 260 3.27 -2.64 -11.18
CA SER A 260 3.35 -1.31 -11.77
C SER A 260 4.72 -1.04 -12.40
N LYS A 261 4.80 0.02 -13.21
CA LYS A 261 6.07 0.55 -13.66
C LYS A 261 6.64 1.45 -12.58
N GLN A 262 7.72 1.04 -11.94
CA GLN A 262 8.46 1.91 -11.03
C GLN A 262 9.11 3.04 -11.85
N LEU A 263 9.03 4.29 -11.37
CA LEU A 263 9.52 5.50 -12.07
C LEU A 263 10.95 5.88 -11.71
N MET A 264 11.42 5.55 -10.51
CA MET A 264 12.79 5.77 -10.04
C MET A 264 13.27 4.59 -9.22
N THR A 265 14.58 4.35 -9.15
CA THR A 265 15.19 3.37 -8.22
C THR A 265 15.41 4.01 -6.85
N ASP A 266 15.68 3.19 -5.83
CA ASP A 266 16.00 3.65 -4.47
C ASP A 266 17.40 4.28 -4.38
N THR A 267 18.15 4.30 -5.48
CA THR A 267 19.46 4.94 -5.63
C THR A 267 19.41 6.17 -6.53
N ASP A 268 18.27 6.47 -7.16
CA ASP A 268 18.14 7.63 -8.02
C ASP A 268 18.22 8.91 -7.15
N PRO A 269 19.19 9.81 -7.39
CA PRO A 269 19.35 11.02 -6.59
C PRO A 269 18.12 11.94 -6.67
N ARG A 270 17.32 11.88 -7.74
CA ARG A 270 16.07 12.63 -7.87
C ARG A 270 15.00 12.15 -6.89
N GLY A 271 15.12 10.92 -6.41
CA GLY A 271 14.27 10.35 -5.36
C GLY A 271 14.67 10.79 -3.94
N TYR A 272 15.73 11.58 -3.76
CA TYR A 272 16.11 12.14 -2.45
C TYR A 272 15.25 13.37 -2.11
N ILE A 273 13.96 13.12 -1.95
CA ILE A 273 12.94 14.08 -1.53
C ILE A 273 12.08 13.45 -0.43
N ASN A 274 11.42 14.25 0.40
CA ASN A 274 10.55 13.74 1.46
C ASN A 274 9.09 13.55 0.99
N HIS A 275 8.23 13.05 1.89
CA HIS A 275 6.84 12.70 1.58
C HIS A 275 5.96 13.90 1.22
N ILE A 276 6.37 15.12 1.58
CA ILE A 276 5.67 16.36 1.19
C ILE A 276 6.22 16.85 -0.15
N ASP A 277 7.54 16.86 -0.31
CA ASP A 277 8.18 17.24 -1.57
C ASP A 277 7.70 16.39 -2.77
N ILE A 278 7.45 15.08 -2.57
CA ILE A 278 6.99 14.22 -3.67
C ILE A 278 5.60 14.62 -4.23
N MET A 279 4.84 15.43 -3.49
CA MET A 279 3.58 16.04 -3.94
C MET A 279 3.79 17.33 -4.74
N GLU A 280 4.97 17.93 -4.68
CA GLU A 280 5.27 19.24 -5.27
C GLU A 280 5.71 19.12 -6.72
N GLY A 281 5.00 19.81 -7.62
CA GLY A 281 5.27 19.76 -9.06
C GLY A 281 6.71 20.15 -9.42
N VAL A 282 7.34 21.05 -8.64
CA VAL A 282 8.72 21.51 -8.89
C VAL A 282 9.74 20.38 -8.81
N TYR A 283 9.46 19.32 -8.04
CA TYR A 283 10.36 18.17 -7.90
C TYR A 283 10.00 17.04 -8.85
N VAL A 284 8.69 16.77 -9.06
CA VAL A 284 8.26 15.55 -9.74
C VAL A 284 7.68 15.74 -11.14
N TRP A 285 7.25 16.94 -11.52
CA TRP A 285 6.52 17.14 -12.78
C TRP A 285 7.38 16.76 -14.00
N ASN A 286 8.51 17.43 -14.19
CA ASN A 286 9.38 17.19 -15.34
C ASN A 286 10.16 15.87 -15.23
N ASN A 287 10.42 15.41 -14.00
CA ASN A 287 11.28 14.26 -13.75
C ASN A 287 10.54 12.91 -13.78
N ALA A 288 9.23 12.90 -13.49
CA ALA A 288 8.46 11.67 -13.32
C ALA A 288 7.10 11.70 -14.03
N ILE A 289 6.34 12.78 -13.87
CA ILE A 289 4.94 12.83 -14.34
C ILE A 289 4.87 13.07 -15.86
N LYS A 290 5.47 14.16 -16.34
CA LYS A 290 5.42 14.58 -17.74
C LYS A 290 5.94 13.50 -18.70
N PRO A 291 7.06 12.80 -18.43
CA PRO A 291 7.50 11.68 -19.26
C PRO A 291 6.43 10.59 -19.45
N VAL A 292 5.69 10.23 -18.40
CA VAL A 292 4.58 9.26 -18.48
C VAL A 292 3.42 9.81 -19.33
N LEU A 293 3.06 11.09 -19.14
CA LEU A 293 1.97 11.74 -19.86
C LEU A 293 2.25 11.89 -21.37
N ASP A 294 3.53 12.10 -21.72
CA ASP A 294 4.03 12.19 -23.09
C ASP A 294 4.18 10.81 -23.75
N GLY A 295 3.94 9.73 -23.01
CA GLY A 295 4.05 8.37 -23.53
C GLY A 295 5.48 7.89 -23.71
N GLN A 296 6.46 8.54 -23.07
CA GLN A 296 7.83 8.09 -23.09
C GLN A 296 7.93 6.69 -22.46
N VAL A 297 8.64 5.79 -23.13
CA VAL A 297 8.96 4.48 -22.57
C VAL A 297 9.94 4.71 -21.44
N ILE A 298 9.44 4.69 -20.21
CA ILE A 298 10.30 4.69 -19.02
C ILE A 298 10.90 3.29 -18.91
N ASN A 299 11.95 3.07 -19.71
CA ASN A 299 12.88 1.95 -19.56
C ASN A 299 13.74 2.26 -18.35
N ASN A 300 13.19 2.03 -17.17
CA ASN A 300 14.06 1.82 -16.03
C ASN A 300 14.78 0.50 -16.31
N GLY A 301 16.10 0.46 -16.09
CA GLY A 301 16.96 -0.73 -16.18
C GLY A 301 16.59 -1.85 -15.20
N VAL A 302 15.30 -2.03 -14.92
CA VAL A 302 14.64 -3.16 -14.27
C VAL A 302 14.10 -4.13 -15.34
N ALA A 303 14.66 -4.12 -16.54
CA ALA A 303 14.62 -5.30 -17.39
C ALA A 303 15.43 -6.39 -16.65
N ASN A 304 14.72 -7.35 -16.05
CA ASN A 304 15.23 -8.65 -15.54
C ASN A 304 15.70 -8.78 -14.08
N ARG A 305 15.39 -7.86 -13.16
CA ARG A 305 15.42 -8.14 -11.71
C ARG A 305 14.21 -7.49 -11.07
N ILE A 306 13.02 -8.04 -11.21
CA ILE A 306 12.43 -8.96 -10.24
C ILE A 306 11.47 -9.84 -11.07
N SER A 307 11.86 -11.08 -11.36
CA SER A 307 10.85 -12.14 -11.30
C SER A 307 10.20 -11.95 -9.94
N GLN A 308 8.92 -11.54 -9.89
CA GLN A 308 8.22 -11.50 -8.61
C GLN A 308 8.50 -12.85 -7.96
N PRO A 309 9.21 -12.89 -6.81
CA PRO A 309 9.26 -14.14 -6.10
C PRO A 309 7.81 -14.55 -5.88
N GLU A 310 7.51 -15.82 -6.12
CA GLU A 310 6.33 -16.48 -5.55
C GLU A 310 5.98 -15.77 -4.26
N ARG A 311 4.78 -15.16 -4.24
CA ARG A 311 4.32 -14.18 -3.25
C ARG A 311 5.09 -14.32 -1.93
N ALA A 312 6.15 -13.52 -1.78
CA ALA A 312 7.06 -13.68 -0.65
C ALA A 312 6.23 -13.66 0.63
N GLU A 313 6.37 -14.70 1.43
CA GLU A 313 5.61 -14.84 2.65
C GLU A 313 5.78 -13.61 3.55
N PHE A 314 4.68 -13.07 4.08
CA PHE A 314 4.76 -11.95 5.01
C PHE A 314 5.60 -12.35 6.24
N LYS A 315 6.67 -11.60 6.47
CA LYS A 315 7.64 -11.86 7.54
C LYS A 315 8.14 -10.53 8.09
N VAL A 316 8.09 -10.40 9.40
CA VAL A 316 8.70 -9.31 10.16
C VAL A 316 9.83 -9.91 11.00
N VAL A 317 10.95 -9.23 11.05
CA VAL A 317 12.10 -9.64 11.86
C VAL A 317 12.42 -8.52 12.83
N SER A 318 12.53 -8.87 14.11
CA SER A 318 13.05 -7.99 15.14
C SER A 318 14.30 -8.59 15.74
N ASN A 319 15.35 -7.78 15.83
CA ASN A 319 16.52 -8.10 16.63
C ASN A 319 16.82 -6.98 17.63
N TYR A 320 15.77 -6.35 18.15
CA TYR A 320 15.85 -5.21 19.06
C TYR A 320 14.91 -5.39 20.27
N GLN A 321 15.21 -4.63 21.32
CA GLN A 321 14.32 -4.41 22.46
C GLN A 321 13.57 -3.08 22.29
N LEU A 322 12.34 -3.02 22.79
CA LEU A 322 11.55 -1.79 22.89
C LEU A 322 11.32 -1.45 24.36
N ILE A 323 11.53 -0.18 24.72
CA ILE A 323 11.17 0.38 26.03
C ILE A 323 10.53 1.76 25.86
N SER A 324 9.59 2.08 26.74
CA SER A 324 8.83 3.33 26.78
C SER A 324 8.57 3.75 28.23
N ASN A 325 8.01 4.94 28.47
CA ASN A 325 7.71 5.41 29.83
C ASN A 325 6.76 4.52 30.63
N ASN A 326 5.93 3.71 29.96
CA ASN A 326 4.93 2.88 30.64
C ASN A 326 5.45 1.47 30.95
N ASP A 327 6.63 1.10 30.46
CA ASP A 327 7.20 -0.20 30.76
C ASP A 327 7.74 -0.19 32.20
N LEU A 328 7.20 -1.08 33.03
CA LEU A 328 7.61 -1.26 34.43
C LEU A 328 8.90 -2.08 34.56
N GLU A 329 9.27 -2.81 33.50
CA GLU A 329 10.42 -3.70 33.49
C GLU A 329 11.66 -2.97 32.95
N ASN A 330 12.80 -3.17 33.61
CA ASN A 330 14.07 -2.63 33.16
C ASN A 330 14.59 -3.37 31.90
N LEU A 331 15.51 -2.72 31.17
CA LEU A 331 16.29 -3.36 30.11
C LEU A 331 17.39 -4.22 30.74
N GLN A 332 17.52 -5.46 30.31
CA GLN A 332 18.57 -6.36 30.78
C GLN A 332 19.54 -6.69 29.65
N PHE A 333 20.83 -6.58 29.94
CA PHE A 333 21.91 -6.91 29.01
C PHE A 333 22.76 -8.06 29.54
N GLY A 334 22.93 -9.10 28.73
CA GLY A 334 23.78 -10.23 29.06
C GLY A 334 25.28 -9.94 28.96
N LYS A 335 26.09 -10.93 29.32
CA LYS A 335 27.58 -10.87 29.33
C LYS A 335 28.20 -10.51 27.99
N ASN A 336 27.54 -10.91 26.90
CA ASN A 336 28.08 -10.84 25.54
C ASN A 336 27.67 -9.56 24.79
N VAL A 337 26.87 -8.70 25.43
CA VAL A 337 26.40 -7.44 24.84
C VAL A 337 27.57 -6.46 24.68
N ASN A 338 27.75 -5.93 23.48
CA ASN A 338 28.73 -4.90 23.17
C ASN A 338 28.11 -3.86 22.26
N ASN A 339 28.49 -2.59 22.43
CA ASN A 339 28.06 -1.49 21.58
C ASN A 339 26.52 -1.36 21.50
N VAL A 340 25.87 -1.31 22.66
CA VAL A 340 24.42 -1.07 22.74
C VAL A 340 24.12 0.28 22.12
N ARG A 341 23.23 0.29 21.13
CA ARG A 341 22.77 1.51 20.48
C ARG A 341 21.31 1.76 20.85
N PHE A 342 21.05 2.97 21.31
CA PHE A 342 19.71 3.47 21.55
C PHE A 342 19.29 4.35 20.37
N GLU A 343 18.07 4.18 19.90
CA GLU A 343 17.37 5.08 19.01
C GLU A 343 16.08 5.52 19.72
N ILE A 344 16.10 6.73 20.29
CA ILE A 344 15.08 7.22 21.22
C ILE A 344 14.27 8.30 20.54
N ILE A 345 12.96 8.08 20.41
CA ILE A 345 12.00 9.05 19.91
C ILE A 345 11.30 9.67 21.12
N THR A 346 11.39 10.99 21.29
CA THR A 346 10.71 11.73 22.37
C THR A 346 9.51 12.52 21.84
N LYS A 347 8.56 12.87 22.71
CA LYS A 347 7.39 13.70 22.37
C LYS A 347 7.75 15.19 22.27
N ASP A 348 8.67 15.65 23.11
CA ASP A 348 9.08 17.04 23.17
C ASP A 348 10.53 17.20 22.70
N ALA A 349 10.80 18.29 21.99
CA ALA A 349 12.13 18.63 21.47
C ALA A 349 13.21 18.84 22.52
N ASN A 350 12.79 19.37 23.67
CA ASN A 350 13.66 19.65 24.80
C ASN A 350 13.75 18.47 25.78
N ALA A 351 13.27 17.29 25.38
CA ALA A 351 13.31 16.12 26.22
C ALA A 351 14.76 15.69 26.49
N SER A 352 14.99 15.30 27.75
CA SER A 352 16.17 14.58 28.17
C SER A 352 15.77 13.18 28.59
N VAL A 353 16.63 12.21 28.29
CA VAL A 353 16.44 10.80 28.65
C VAL A 353 17.66 10.36 29.43
N ASP A 354 17.44 10.10 30.71
CA ASP A 354 18.45 9.62 31.64
C ASP A 354 18.54 8.11 31.55
N ILE A 355 19.76 7.60 31.40
CA ILE A 355 20.06 6.17 31.38
C ILE A 355 20.70 5.84 32.73
N ILE A 356 20.00 5.06 33.52
CA ILE A 356 20.31 4.81 34.93
C ILE A 356 20.62 3.33 35.11
N ASP A 357 21.69 3.04 35.83
CA ASP A 357 21.99 1.69 36.32
C ASP A 357 21.00 1.33 37.43
N SER A 358 20.15 0.33 37.19
CA SER A 358 19.03 -0.01 38.08
C SER A 358 19.50 -0.57 39.41
N ALA A 359 20.67 -1.23 39.44
CA ALA A 359 21.22 -1.83 40.65
C ALA A 359 21.82 -0.79 41.60
N THR A 360 22.46 0.25 41.05
CA THR A 360 23.15 1.28 41.85
C THR A 360 22.38 2.59 41.96
N GLY A 361 21.36 2.80 41.12
CA GLY A 361 20.68 4.09 40.95
C GLY A 361 21.56 5.17 40.31
N LYS A 362 22.78 4.84 39.89
CA LYS A 362 23.71 5.80 39.30
C LYS A 362 23.31 6.14 37.87
N MET A 363 23.18 7.44 37.58
CA MET A 363 23.05 7.93 36.21
C MET A 363 24.34 7.62 35.44
N LEU A 364 24.22 6.84 34.36
CA LEU A 364 25.33 6.49 33.49
C LEU A 364 25.53 7.54 32.41
N SER A 365 24.44 8.10 31.90
CA SER A 365 24.44 9.16 30.89
C SER A 365 23.07 9.82 30.80
N GLN A 366 23.05 10.97 30.15
CA GLN A 366 21.83 11.68 29.78
C GLN A 366 21.90 12.00 28.28
N VAL A 367 20.87 11.58 27.56
CA VAL A 367 20.71 11.86 26.13
C VAL A 367 19.76 13.03 25.97
N LYS A 368 20.15 14.07 25.22
CA LYS A 368 19.33 15.25 24.95
C LYS A 368 19.66 15.82 23.56
N SER A 369 18.74 16.60 23.01
CA SER A 369 18.99 17.32 21.75
C SER A 369 20.03 18.42 21.95
N ASN A 370 21.03 18.50 21.05
CA ASN A 370 22.04 19.57 21.04
C ASN A 370 21.63 20.78 20.18
N ARG A 371 20.44 20.75 19.55
CA ARG A 371 19.95 21.89 18.76
C ARG A 371 19.26 22.90 19.67
N THR A 372 19.84 24.08 19.81
CA THR A 372 19.11 25.31 20.17
C THR A 372 18.24 25.70 19.00
N LEU A 373 16.91 25.82 19.14
CA LEU A 373 16.03 26.56 18.21
C LEU A 373 14.62 26.82 18.77
N ASP A 374 13.90 27.67 18.05
CA ASP A 374 12.93 28.70 18.44
C ASP A 374 11.73 28.36 19.35
N LYS A 375 11.22 29.43 20.00
CA LYS A 375 10.08 29.49 20.95
C LYS A 375 8.70 29.14 20.37
N SER A 376 8.59 28.33 19.31
CA SER A 376 7.30 27.86 18.83
C SER A 376 6.91 26.60 19.59
N GLY A 377 6.06 26.75 20.62
CA GLY A 377 5.57 25.68 21.49
C GLY A 377 4.65 24.65 20.82
N GLY A 378 5.08 24.05 19.69
CA GLY A 378 4.41 22.94 19.03
C GLY A 378 4.87 21.57 19.55
N PHE A 379 4.05 20.54 19.31
CA PHE A 379 4.44 19.15 19.54
C PHE A 379 5.53 18.74 18.53
N GLU A 380 6.77 18.63 18.98
CA GLU A 380 7.91 18.23 18.14
C GLU A 380 8.53 16.94 18.67
N SER A 381 8.45 15.86 17.89
CA SER A 381 9.12 14.61 18.22
C SER A 381 10.59 14.66 17.80
N HIS A 382 11.50 14.04 18.55
CA HIS A 382 12.94 14.04 18.22
C HIS A 382 13.54 12.66 18.32
N LEU A 383 14.45 12.34 17.39
CA LEU A 383 15.31 11.17 17.51
C LEU A 383 16.63 11.55 18.18
N LEU A 384 17.00 10.81 19.22
CA LEU A 384 18.31 10.85 19.85
C LEU A 384 18.97 9.47 19.69
N SER A 385 20.25 9.43 19.33
CA SER A 385 21.02 8.18 19.30
C SER A 385 22.29 8.27 20.12
N TYR A 386 22.61 7.17 20.81
CA TYR A 386 23.80 7.07 21.64
C TYR A 386 24.27 5.62 21.77
N GLY A 387 25.58 5.43 21.79
CA GLY A 387 26.23 4.12 21.92
C GLY A 387 26.91 3.93 23.28
N PHE A 388 26.79 2.75 23.87
CA PHE A 388 27.48 2.41 25.12
C PHE A 388 28.07 1.00 25.13
N ASN A 389 29.00 0.79 26.05
CA ASN A 389 29.41 -0.55 26.47
C ASN A 389 28.79 -0.87 27.84
N LEU A 390 27.68 -1.64 27.85
CA LEU A 390 26.84 -1.88 29.04
C LEU A 390 26.71 -3.37 29.36
N ARG A 391 27.84 -4.08 29.37
CA ARG A 391 27.91 -5.51 29.75
C ARG A 391 27.32 -5.73 31.14
N ASN A 392 26.49 -6.76 31.29
CA ASN A 392 25.90 -7.20 32.57
C ASN A 392 25.19 -6.10 33.35
N LYS A 393 24.53 -5.17 32.66
CA LYS A 393 23.78 -4.11 33.30
C LYS A 393 22.29 -4.31 33.14
N GLU A 394 21.57 -3.91 34.18
CA GLU A 394 20.14 -3.68 34.13
C GLU A 394 19.90 -2.17 34.12
N LEU A 395 19.20 -1.66 33.11
CA LEU A 395 19.04 -0.22 32.91
C LEU A 395 17.58 0.21 33.00
N LYS A 396 17.41 1.37 33.62
CA LYS A 396 16.15 2.12 33.61
C LYS A 396 16.34 3.39 32.79
N LEU A 397 15.37 3.66 31.92
CA LEU A 397 15.31 4.93 31.18
C LEU A 397 14.25 5.81 31.80
N ASN A 398 14.63 7.01 32.21
CA ASN A 398 13.71 8.03 32.72
C ASN A 398 13.75 9.23 31.79
N SER A 399 12.60 9.87 31.56
CA SER A 399 12.54 11.10 30.77
C SER A 399 11.57 12.09 31.37
N ASN A 400 11.85 13.36 31.17
CA ASN A 400 10.92 14.46 31.44
C ASN A 400 9.79 14.56 30.38
N SER A 401 9.81 13.71 29.35
CA SER A 401 8.80 13.65 28.30
C SER A 401 8.40 12.19 27.99
N LYS A 402 7.34 12.00 27.20
CA LYS A 402 7.03 10.68 26.65
C LYS A 402 8.11 10.29 25.63
N PHE A 403 8.50 9.02 25.60
CA PHE A 403 9.48 8.45 24.70
C PHE A 403 9.18 6.98 24.36
N ILE A 404 9.76 6.54 23.25
CA ILE A 404 9.99 5.14 22.92
C ILE A 404 11.45 5.00 22.50
N ALA A 405 12.13 3.95 22.96
CA ALA A 405 13.48 3.63 22.56
C ALA A 405 13.52 2.26 21.88
N VAL A 406 14.08 2.23 20.67
CA VAL A 406 14.52 1.00 20.00
C VAL A 406 15.97 0.76 20.43
N VAL A 407 16.23 -0.43 20.95
CA VAL A 407 17.53 -0.77 21.55
C VAL A 407 18.11 -1.95 20.81
N ASP A 408 19.22 -1.70 20.13
CA ASP A 408 20.04 -2.72 19.49
C ASP A 408 21.13 -3.14 20.49
N ASP A 409 21.06 -4.40 20.94
CA ASP A 409 21.98 -4.98 21.91
C ASP A 409 23.16 -5.72 21.26
N GLY A 410 23.24 -5.72 19.92
CA GLY A 410 24.30 -6.39 19.17
C GLY A 410 24.27 -7.92 19.25
N ILE A 411 23.24 -8.53 19.84
CA ILE A 411 23.10 -9.99 19.92
C ILE A 411 22.26 -10.48 18.75
N ASP A 412 22.80 -11.43 17.99
CA ASP A 412 22.11 -12.03 16.84
C ASP A 412 21.14 -13.14 17.28
N SER A 413 20.00 -12.73 17.85
CA SER A 413 18.92 -13.63 18.25
C SER A 413 17.60 -13.08 17.72
N PRO A 414 17.39 -13.10 16.39
CA PRO A 414 16.23 -12.48 15.78
C PRO A 414 14.96 -13.25 16.13
N MET A 415 13.91 -12.49 16.44
CA MET A 415 12.54 -12.95 16.49
C MET A 415 11.91 -12.74 15.11
N GLU A 416 11.43 -13.81 14.49
CA GLU A 416 10.64 -13.73 13.26
C GLU A 416 9.16 -13.88 13.59
N TYR A 417 8.32 -13.04 13.00
CA TYR A 417 6.86 -13.12 13.04
C TYR A 417 6.31 -13.29 11.63
N LYS A 418 5.42 -14.27 11.44
CA LYS A 418 4.78 -14.58 10.16
C LYS A 418 3.29 -14.76 10.33
N ILE A 419 2.55 -14.40 9.29
CA ILE A 419 1.12 -14.64 9.17
C ILE A 419 0.93 -15.73 8.13
N LYS A 420 0.59 -16.93 8.59
CA LYS A 420 0.32 -18.10 7.76
C LYS A 420 -1.17 -18.16 7.43
N LYS A 421 -1.49 -18.40 6.16
CA LYS A 421 -2.84 -18.72 5.71
C LYS A 421 -2.86 -20.14 5.15
N ASP A 422 -3.65 -21.02 5.76
CA ASP A 422 -3.83 -22.40 5.34
C ASP A 422 -5.32 -22.75 5.36
N ASN A 423 -5.88 -23.22 4.23
CA ASN A 423 -7.30 -23.58 4.10
C ASN A 423 -8.27 -22.51 4.67
N GLU A 424 -8.07 -21.25 4.30
CA GLU A 424 -8.83 -20.08 4.78
C GLU A 424 -8.66 -19.76 6.28
N LYS A 425 -7.82 -20.52 7.00
CA LYS A 425 -7.46 -20.26 8.39
C LYS A 425 -6.20 -19.42 8.48
N THR A 426 -6.20 -18.45 9.39
CA THR A 426 -5.05 -17.63 9.74
C THR A 426 -4.38 -18.19 10.99
N TYR A 427 -3.06 -18.33 10.94
CA TYR A 427 -2.20 -18.68 12.06
C TYR A 427 -1.09 -17.65 12.20
N LEU A 428 -0.74 -17.35 13.45
CA LEU A 428 0.41 -16.51 13.76
C LEU A 428 1.57 -17.42 14.16
N GLU A 429 2.71 -17.27 13.50
CA GLU A 429 3.91 -18.06 13.75
C GLU A 429 5.04 -17.15 14.24
N ILE A 430 5.67 -17.53 15.35
CA ILE A 430 6.89 -16.90 15.87
C ILE A 430 8.01 -17.94 15.88
N SER A 431 9.17 -17.57 15.38
CA SER A 431 10.36 -18.43 15.38
C SER A 431 11.63 -17.67 15.73
N PHE A 432 12.63 -18.39 16.25
CA PHE A 432 13.95 -17.86 16.58
C PHE A 432 15.00 -18.71 15.85
N PRO A 433 15.43 -18.32 14.64
CA PRO A 433 16.30 -19.14 13.79
C PRO A 433 17.62 -19.55 14.43
N ASN A 434 18.13 -18.74 15.35
CA ASN A 434 19.44 -18.92 15.97
C ASN A 434 19.37 -19.56 17.37
N LEU A 435 18.19 -19.95 17.86
CA LEU A 435 18.05 -20.62 19.14
C LEU A 435 17.90 -22.13 18.96
N SER A 436 18.57 -22.89 19.83
CA SER A 436 18.42 -24.35 19.92
C SER A 436 17.06 -24.75 20.49
N SER A 437 16.65 -26.01 20.28
CA SER A 437 15.40 -26.55 20.86
C SER A 437 15.35 -26.45 22.38
N GLU A 438 16.49 -26.57 23.09
CA GLU A 438 16.55 -26.43 24.54
C GLU A 438 16.38 -24.97 24.99
N GLU A 439 16.94 -24.02 24.25
CA GLU A 439 16.76 -22.59 24.52
C GLU A 439 15.31 -22.15 24.25
N LEU A 440 14.67 -22.69 23.20
CA LEU A 440 13.28 -22.41 22.88
C LEU A 440 12.32 -22.79 24.01
N GLN A 441 12.60 -23.82 24.80
CA GLN A 441 11.78 -24.19 25.97
C GLN A 441 11.81 -23.12 27.08
N LYS A 442 12.84 -22.27 27.10
CA LYS A 442 12.98 -21.16 28.07
C LYS A 442 12.32 -19.87 27.59
N VAL A 443 11.94 -19.81 26.31
CA VAL A 443 11.31 -18.62 25.73
C VAL A 443 9.89 -18.51 26.23
N SER A 444 9.53 -17.33 26.75
CA SER A 444 8.14 -16.98 27.08
C SER A 444 7.66 -15.83 26.21
N ILE A 445 6.46 -15.98 25.64
CA ILE A 445 5.84 -14.98 24.76
C ILE A 445 4.72 -14.28 25.53
N LYS A 446 4.88 -12.97 25.74
CA LYS A 446 3.79 -12.07 26.16
C LYS A 446 3.24 -11.36 24.91
N ASN A 447 1.93 -11.16 24.85
CA ASN A 447 1.29 -10.40 23.78
C ASN A 447 0.24 -9.44 24.32
N GLU A 448 0.07 -8.34 23.59
CA GLU A 448 -0.99 -7.36 23.78
C GLU A 448 -1.64 -7.18 22.40
N ALA A 449 -2.82 -7.77 22.21
CA ALA A 449 -3.54 -7.75 20.93
C ALA A 449 -4.90 -7.06 21.07
N TYR A 450 -5.28 -6.28 20.05
CA TYR A 450 -6.52 -5.52 20.04
C TYR A 450 -7.18 -5.60 18.67
N TRP A 451 -8.51 -5.78 18.66
CA TRP A 451 -9.29 -5.54 17.45
C TRP A 451 -9.46 -4.03 17.23
N ILE A 452 -9.22 -3.59 16.00
CA ILE A 452 -9.17 -2.18 15.62
C ILE A 452 -10.43 -1.77 14.85
N SER A 453 -10.72 -2.48 13.77
CA SER A 453 -11.78 -2.15 12.83
C SER A 453 -12.14 -3.36 11.98
N ASP A 454 -13.25 -3.26 11.24
CA ASP A 454 -13.56 -4.24 10.22
C ASP A 454 -12.58 -4.18 9.03
N LEU A 455 -12.74 -5.08 8.07
CA LEU A 455 -11.84 -5.19 6.91
C LEU A 455 -11.85 -3.95 5.99
N LYS A 456 -12.82 -3.04 6.16
CA LYS A 456 -12.97 -1.80 5.39
C LYS A 456 -12.70 -0.54 6.23
N GLY A 457 -12.27 -0.70 7.48
CA GLY A 457 -11.91 0.40 8.38
C GLY A 457 -13.09 1.06 9.09
N MET A 458 -14.26 0.42 9.14
CA MET A 458 -15.36 0.88 9.99
C MET A 458 -15.16 0.33 11.41
N ASN A 459 -15.16 1.21 12.39
CA ASN A 459 -15.16 0.83 13.79
C ASN A 459 -16.58 0.94 14.36
N MET A 460 -17.21 -0.21 14.63
CA MET A 460 -18.59 -0.27 15.18
C MET A 460 -18.66 0.06 16.68
N THR A 461 -17.54 -0.01 17.40
CA THR A 461 -17.45 0.30 18.83
C THR A 461 -16.20 1.15 19.04
N SER A 462 -16.33 2.41 19.43
CA SER A 462 -15.20 3.34 19.65
C SER A 462 -14.14 2.88 20.66
N GLU A 463 -14.27 1.67 21.22
CA GLU A 463 -13.38 1.05 22.21
C GLU A 463 -12.61 -0.13 21.59
N GLU A 464 -11.30 -0.13 21.79
CA GLU A 464 -10.41 -1.26 21.46
C GLU A 464 -10.79 -2.48 22.32
N LYS A 465 -11.02 -3.62 21.69
CA LYS A 465 -11.33 -4.87 22.40
C LYS A 465 -10.06 -5.71 22.54
N PRO A 466 -9.58 -5.97 23.76
CA PRO A 466 -8.40 -6.81 23.96
C PRO A 466 -8.71 -8.25 23.56
N VAL A 467 -7.71 -8.91 22.98
CA VAL A 467 -7.79 -10.28 22.47
C VAL A 467 -6.73 -11.10 23.16
N ASN A 468 -7.12 -12.23 23.74
CA ASN A 468 -6.18 -13.11 24.44
C ASN A 468 -5.65 -14.18 23.49
N LEU A 469 -4.45 -13.97 22.97
CA LEU A 469 -3.79 -14.94 22.10
C LEU A 469 -2.90 -15.88 22.90
N LYS A 470 -3.09 -17.18 22.71
CA LYS A 470 -2.23 -18.21 23.29
C LYS A 470 -1.27 -18.75 22.23
N PHE A 471 0.02 -18.56 22.46
CA PHE A 471 1.08 -19.13 21.63
C PHE A 471 1.56 -20.45 22.23
N GLU A 472 1.54 -21.52 21.43
CA GLU A 472 2.00 -22.84 21.84
C GLU A 472 3.23 -23.27 21.03
N LEU A 473 4.25 -23.80 21.71
CA LEU A 473 5.45 -24.30 21.07
C LEU A 473 5.15 -25.63 20.35
N ARG A 474 5.30 -25.65 19.03
CA ARG A 474 5.08 -26.80 18.14
C ARG A 474 6.16 -26.80 17.06
N ASN A 475 6.87 -27.91 16.90
CA ASN A 475 7.92 -28.05 15.87
C ASN A 475 8.93 -26.88 15.87
N ASN A 476 9.46 -26.53 17.05
CA ASN A 476 10.40 -25.41 17.27
C ASN A 476 9.86 -24.01 16.89
N LYS A 477 8.54 -23.84 16.85
CA LYS A 477 7.88 -22.56 16.55
C LYS A 477 6.73 -22.31 17.51
N PHE A 478 6.51 -21.07 17.88
CA PHE A 478 5.36 -20.67 18.68
C PHE A 478 4.20 -20.34 17.73
N VAL A 479 3.07 -21.01 17.88
CA VAL A 479 1.91 -20.86 16.98
C VAL A 479 0.68 -20.45 17.77
N ALA A 480 -0.06 -19.46 17.26
CA ALA A 480 -1.38 -19.09 17.75
C ALA A 480 -2.43 -19.23 16.64
N ASP A 481 -3.58 -19.81 16.99
CA ASP A 481 -4.77 -19.91 16.13
C ASP A 481 -5.69 -18.72 16.43
N VAL A 482 -5.98 -17.90 15.42
CA VAL A 482 -6.81 -16.69 15.54
C VAL A 482 -8.18 -16.83 14.86
N ASN A 483 -8.55 -18.04 14.43
CA ASN A 483 -9.75 -18.24 13.59
C ASN A 483 -11.06 -18.16 14.37
N ARG A 484 -11.00 -18.14 15.71
CA ARG A 484 -12.17 -17.93 16.56
C ARG A 484 -12.46 -16.46 16.81
N GLU A 485 -11.53 -15.59 16.45
CA GLU A 485 -11.68 -14.15 16.58
C GLU A 485 -12.64 -13.60 15.53
N GLN A 486 -13.26 -12.45 15.81
CA GLN A 486 -14.14 -11.79 14.85
C GLN A 486 -13.39 -11.33 13.58
N ASN A 487 -14.11 -11.13 12.49
CA ASN A 487 -13.49 -10.61 11.27
C ASN A 487 -13.00 -9.17 11.48
N GLY A 488 -11.80 -8.87 10.99
CA GLY A 488 -11.28 -7.51 11.00
C GLY A 488 -9.76 -7.43 11.07
N VAL A 489 -9.31 -6.21 11.34
CA VAL A 489 -7.92 -5.83 11.45
C VAL A 489 -7.54 -5.74 12.93
N TYR A 490 -6.40 -6.33 13.26
CA TYR A 490 -5.88 -6.42 14.61
C TYR A 490 -4.49 -5.82 14.68
N SER A 491 -4.16 -5.22 15.81
CA SER A 491 -2.78 -4.91 16.18
C SER A 491 -2.30 -5.83 17.27
N ILE A 492 -0.99 -6.08 17.27
CA ILE A 492 -0.33 -6.95 18.23
C ILE A 492 1.04 -6.39 18.58
N LYS A 493 1.30 -6.24 19.88
CA LYS A 493 2.65 -6.11 20.43
C LYS A 493 3.06 -7.46 21.00
N LEU A 494 4.18 -7.98 20.53
CA LEU A 494 4.80 -9.21 21.01
C LEU A 494 6.05 -8.86 21.80
N THR A 495 6.21 -9.52 22.93
CA THR A 495 7.42 -9.45 23.76
C THR A 495 7.84 -10.88 24.08
N ALA A 496 8.94 -11.32 23.49
CA ALA A 496 9.57 -12.58 23.81
C ALA A 496 10.68 -12.37 24.82
N ASN A 497 10.65 -13.06 25.97
CA ASN A 497 11.79 -13.16 26.88
C ASN A 497 12.52 -14.47 26.58
N LEU A 498 13.80 -14.39 26.23
CA LEU A 498 14.59 -15.53 25.79
C LEU A 498 15.15 -16.41 26.93
N GLY A 499 14.80 -16.10 28.18
CA GLY A 499 15.22 -16.86 29.36
C GLY A 499 16.64 -16.54 29.86
N ASN A 500 17.37 -15.69 29.14
CA ASN A 500 18.70 -15.18 29.51
C ASN A 500 18.66 -13.68 29.89
N GLY A 501 17.47 -13.13 30.16
CA GLY A 501 17.22 -11.72 30.43
C GLY A 501 17.00 -10.86 29.18
N ILE A 502 17.34 -11.36 27.99
CA ILE A 502 17.17 -10.62 26.74
C ILE A 502 15.71 -10.71 26.28
N LYS A 503 15.20 -9.58 25.78
CA LYS A 503 13.89 -9.52 25.15
C LYS A 503 13.99 -9.27 23.64
N ARG A 504 12.94 -9.66 22.91
CA ARG A 504 12.71 -9.25 21.53
C ARG A 504 11.29 -8.75 21.39
N ASN A 505 11.13 -7.61 20.73
CA ASN A 505 9.83 -6.96 20.61
C ASN A 505 9.43 -6.81 19.14
N ILE A 506 8.17 -7.10 18.83
CA ILE A 506 7.56 -6.81 17.53
C ILE A 506 6.28 -6.02 17.77
N ILE A 507 6.11 -4.92 17.07
CA ILE A 507 4.83 -4.22 16.95
C ILE A 507 4.38 -4.39 15.51
N ASN A 508 3.23 -5.03 15.33
CA ASN A 508 2.66 -5.25 14.02
C ASN A 508 1.13 -5.48 14.14
N GLY A 509 0.55 -6.21 13.19
CA GLY A 509 -0.85 -6.60 13.22
C GLY A 509 -1.10 -7.94 12.55
N PHE A 510 -2.37 -8.27 12.40
CA PHE A 510 -2.85 -9.39 11.59
C PHE A 510 -4.29 -9.13 11.15
N VAL A 511 -4.74 -9.95 10.20
CA VAL A 511 -6.11 -9.86 9.67
C VAL A 511 -6.81 -11.20 9.84
N VAL A 512 -8.00 -11.15 10.42
CA VAL A 512 -8.91 -12.30 10.52
C VAL A 512 -10.04 -12.11 9.53
N SER A 513 -10.26 -13.11 8.68
CA SER A 513 -11.28 -13.07 7.63
C SER A 513 -11.88 -14.47 7.47
N ASN A 514 -12.78 -14.83 8.40
CA ASN A 514 -13.47 -16.12 8.47
C ASN A 514 -14.59 -16.27 7.45
N ASN A 515 -14.98 -15.17 6.79
CA ASN A 515 -15.78 -15.25 5.57
C ASN A 515 -14.80 -15.32 4.40
N GLY A 516 -14.98 -16.30 3.51
CA GLY A 516 -14.31 -16.43 2.20
C GLY A 516 -14.55 -15.26 1.22
N ASN A 517 -14.64 -14.04 1.75
CA ASN A 517 -14.70 -12.76 1.04
C ASN A 517 -13.36 -12.00 1.12
N VAL A 518 -12.28 -12.58 1.66
CA VAL A 518 -11.02 -12.41 0.94
C VAL A 518 -11.22 -13.21 -0.32
N THR A 519 -11.31 -12.55 -1.45
CA THR A 519 -11.10 -13.17 -2.75
C THR A 519 -9.67 -13.75 -2.83
N GLN A 520 -9.36 -14.82 -2.08
CA GLN A 520 -9.30 -16.06 -2.81
C GLN A 520 -10.74 -16.28 -3.24
N SER A 521 -11.03 -15.81 -4.45
CA SER A 521 -11.81 -16.72 -5.24
C SER A 521 -11.01 -18.04 -5.15
N LYS A 522 -11.51 -19.01 -4.37
CA LYS A 522 -11.80 -20.28 -5.03
C LYS A 522 -12.43 -19.81 -6.30
N ALA A 523 -11.65 -19.80 -7.39
CA ALA A 523 -12.03 -19.24 -8.66
C ALA A 523 -13.52 -19.54 -8.76
N ALA A 524 -14.35 -18.52 -8.55
CA ALA A 524 -15.75 -18.72 -8.76
C ALA A 524 -15.71 -19.11 -10.22
N ASN A 525 -16.02 -20.37 -10.49
CA ASN A 525 -16.12 -20.92 -11.83
C ASN A 525 -17.32 -20.23 -12.49
N ILE A 526 -17.29 -18.91 -12.59
CA ILE A 526 -17.43 -18.21 -13.84
C ILE A 526 -16.04 -18.36 -14.51
N GLN A 527 -15.56 -19.57 -14.80
CA GLN A 527 -15.88 -20.15 -16.09
C GLN A 527 -16.67 -19.21 -17.03
N ASN A 528 -16.02 -18.14 -17.46
CA ASN A 528 -15.67 -18.20 -18.87
C ASN A 528 -14.65 -19.32 -18.95
N ARG A 529 -15.10 -20.59 -19.11
CA ARG A 529 -14.17 -21.64 -19.53
C ARG A 529 -13.64 -21.08 -20.83
N THR A 530 -12.41 -20.58 -20.84
CA THR A 530 -11.73 -20.53 -22.11
C THR A 530 -11.60 -21.99 -22.50
N GLN A 531 -12.41 -22.39 -23.46
CA GLN A 531 -12.38 -23.71 -24.05
C GLN A 531 -10.98 -24.00 -24.58
N PHE A 532 -10.17 -22.99 -24.90
CA PHE A 532 -8.84 -23.15 -25.46
C PHE A 532 -7.74 -22.40 -24.68
N THR A 533 -6.55 -22.98 -24.62
CA THR A 533 -5.31 -22.37 -24.12
C THR A 533 -4.14 -22.71 -25.05
N ILE A 534 -3.10 -21.86 -25.10
CA ILE A 534 -1.89 -22.14 -25.89
C ILE A 534 -0.86 -22.78 -24.96
N GLY A 535 -0.36 -23.97 -25.32
CA GLY A 535 0.54 -24.77 -24.50
C GLY A 535 1.86 -24.10 -24.19
N ASP A 536 2.40 -23.32 -25.14
CA ASP A 536 3.63 -22.53 -24.96
C ASP A 536 3.46 -21.11 -25.51
N ASN A 537 4.01 -20.13 -24.81
CA ASN A 537 4.08 -18.76 -25.31
C ASN A 537 5.37 -18.10 -24.79
N PRO A 538 6.39 -17.86 -25.65
CA PRO A 538 6.35 -17.82 -27.11
C PRO A 538 6.16 -19.18 -27.81
N ILE A 539 5.55 -19.15 -28.99
CA ILE A 539 5.18 -20.33 -29.77
C ILE A 539 6.38 -20.89 -30.53
N GLY A 540 6.60 -22.20 -30.38
CA GLY A 540 7.44 -23.01 -31.25
C GLY A 540 6.60 -23.84 -32.23
N ASP A 541 7.26 -24.53 -33.17
CA ASP A 541 6.58 -25.23 -34.26
C ASP A 541 5.70 -26.41 -33.78
N ASN A 542 5.99 -26.94 -32.59
CA ASN A 542 5.25 -28.05 -31.96
C ASN A 542 4.25 -27.60 -30.89
N THR A 543 4.08 -26.28 -30.68
CA THR A 543 3.17 -25.78 -29.65
C THR A 543 1.73 -26.19 -29.94
N LYS A 544 1.02 -26.65 -28.90
CA LYS A 544 -0.38 -27.08 -29.03
C LYS A 544 -1.35 -26.01 -28.57
N LEU A 545 -2.52 -25.96 -29.20
CA LEU A 545 -3.70 -25.31 -28.66
C LEU A 545 -4.50 -26.39 -27.90
N ILE A 546 -4.52 -26.30 -26.59
CA ILE A 546 -5.12 -27.29 -25.67
C ILE A 546 -6.55 -26.89 -25.41
N SER A 547 -7.49 -27.82 -25.53
CA SER A 547 -8.88 -27.61 -25.14
C SER A 547 -9.18 -28.17 -23.75
N SER A 548 -10.04 -27.48 -23.00
CA SER A 548 -10.54 -27.97 -21.70
C SER A 548 -11.57 -29.10 -21.82
N GLY A 549 -11.95 -29.48 -23.05
CA GLY A 549 -12.81 -30.63 -23.35
C GLY A 549 -12.34 -31.37 -24.61
N VAL A 550 -12.99 -32.52 -24.86
CA VAL A 550 -12.77 -33.30 -26.09
C VAL A 550 -13.43 -32.58 -27.27
N LEU A 551 -12.68 -32.38 -28.35
CA LEU A 551 -13.13 -31.70 -29.55
C LEU A 551 -13.65 -32.71 -30.58
N THR A 552 -14.82 -32.43 -31.14
CA THR A 552 -15.46 -33.22 -32.20
C THR A 552 -16.11 -32.28 -33.21
N GLY A 553 -15.73 -32.35 -34.49
CA GLY A 553 -16.23 -31.47 -35.55
C GLY A 553 -15.14 -30.58 -36.13
N GLU A 554 -15.46 -29.31 -36.41
CA GLU A 554 -14.54 -28.36 -37.03
C GLU A 554 -14.18 -27.20 -36.09
N VAL A 555 -12.89 -26.91 -35.97
CA VAL A 555 -12.35 -25.76 -35.23
C VAL A 555 -11.76 -24.78 -36.23
N ASN A 556 -12.28 -23.56 -36.28
CA ASN A 556 -11.74 -22.49 -37.11
C ASN A 556 -10.73 -21.66 -36.31
N VAL A 557 -9.54 -21.44 -36.88
CA VAL A 557 -8.43 -20.74 -36.23
C VAL A 557 -7.96 -19.60 -37.13
N LYS A 558 -8.14 -18.36 -36.69
CA LYS A 558 -7.80 -17.12 -37.43
C LYS A 558 -6.71 -16.35 -36.70
N ILE A 559 -5.61 -16.03 -37.34
CA ILE A 559 -4.48 -15.31 -36.74
C ILE A 559 -4.43 -13.89 -37.29
N TYR A 560 -4.34 -12.91 -36.39
CA TYR A 560 -4.27 -11.48 -36.68
C TYR A 560 -2.98 -10.88 -36.14
N ASN A 561 -2.46 -9.84 -36.81
CA ASN A 561 -1.44 -8.98 -36.21
C ASN A 561 -2.07 -7.98 -35.20
N TYR A 562 -1.23 -7.22 -34.50
CA TYR A 562 -1.69 -6.25 -33.49
C TYR A 562 -2.53 -5.07 -34.06
N SER A 563 -2.53 -4.87 -35.38
CA SER A 563 -3.39 -3.90 -36.08
C SER A 563 -4.70 -4.52 -36.55
N SER A 564 -5.05 -5.72 -36.06
CA SER A 564 -6.26 -6.47 -36.41
C SER A 564 -6.36 -6.91 -37.88
N LYS A 565 -5.24 -6.92 -38.62
CA LYS A 565 -5.20 -7.49 -39.97
C LYS A 565 -5.13 -9.01 -39.88
N LEU A 566 -6.06 -9.70 -40.53
CA LEU A 566 -6.04 -11.17 -40.67
C LEU A 566 -4.82 -11.58 -41.50
N LEU A 567 -4.01 -12.48 -40.95
CA LEU A 567 -2.80 -13.01 -41.59
C LEU A 567 -3.05 -14.40 -42.13
N ASN A 568 -3.54 -15.30 -41.28
CA ASN A 568 -3.80 -16.70 -41.63
C ASN A 568 -5.17 -17.15 -41.10
N GLN A 569 -5.80 -18.10 -41.78
CA GLN A 569 -7.03 -18.75 -41.33
C GLN A 569 -7.00 -20.24 -41.69
N TYR A 570 -7.38 -21.09 -40.74
CA TYR A 570 -7.39 -22.54 -40.89
C TYR A 570 -8.69 -23.13 -40.34
N THR A 571 -9.10 -24.27 -40.87
CA THR A 571 -10.18 -25.08 -40.32
C THR A 571 -9.65 -26.48 -40.07
N VAL A 572 -9.72 -26.92 -38.82
CA VAL A 572 -9.15 -28.18 -38.36
C VAL A 572 -10.28 -29.13 -38.00
N LYS A 573 -10.31 -30.31 -38.63
CA LYS A 573 -11.22 -31.38 -38.27
C LYS A 573 -10.65 -32.14 -37.07
N VAL A 574 -11.49 -32.37 -36.08
CA VAL A 574 -11.18 -33.02 -34.81
C VAL A 574 -12.20 -34.09 -34.51
N ASN A 575 -11.76 -35.23 -34.02
CA ASN A 575 -12.58 -36.38 -33.67
C ASN A 575 -12.04 -37.07 -32.42
N GLY A 576 -12.25 -36.44 -31.26
CA GLY A 576 -11.89 -37.01 -29.98
C GLY A 576 -10.60 -36.45 -29.38
N GLU A 577 -9.93 -35.49 -30.02
CA GLU A 577 -8.70 -34.88 -29.48
C GLU A 577 -9.00 -33.80 -28.43
N ASN A 578 -8.09 -33.64 -27.47
CA ASN A 578 -8.12 -32.53 -26.50
C ASN A 578 -7.12 -31.41 -26.84
N SER A 579 -6.44 -31.49 -27.99
CA SER A 579 -5.46 -30.51 -28.41
C SER A 579 -5.24 -30.50 -29.93
N LEU A 580 -4.80 -29.36 -30.45
CA LEU A 580 -4.48 -29.14 -31.85
C LEU A 580 -3.02 -28.70 -31.98
N ASP A 581 -2.28 -29.21 -32.97
CA ASP A 581 -0.93 -28.70 -33.25
C ASP A 581 -1.03 -27.29 -33.82
N PHE A 582 -0.84 -26.28 -32.98
CA PHE A 582 -1.04 -24.88 -33.33
C PHE A 582 0.21 -24.23 -33.93
N GLY A 583 1.39 -24.67 -33.49
CA GLY A 583 2.69 -24.16 -33.93
C GLY A 583 2.83 -24.17 -35.46
N LYS A 584 2.39 -25.24 -36.13
CA LYS A 584 2.42 -25.34 -37.60
C LYS A 584 1.60 -24.26 -38.32
N TYR A 585 0.54 -23.73 -37.70
CA TYR A 585 -0.29 -22.67 -38.27
C TYR A 585 0.31 -21.27 -38.12
N THR A 586 1.39 -21.17 -37.34
CA THR A 586 2.19 -19.95 -37.16
C THR A 586 3.43 -19.91 -38.05
N ASN A 587 3.61 -20.92 -38.91
CA ASN A 587 4.72 -20.96 -39.86
C ASN A 587 4.58 -19.83 -40.89
N GLY A 588 5.68 -19.12 -41.16
CA GLY A 588 5.70 -17.95 -42.04
C GLY A 588 5.32 -16.62 -41.37
N LEU A 589 4.96 -16.61 -40.08
CA LEU A 589 4.83 -15.38 -39.32
C LEU A 589 6.20 -14.84 -38.91
N GLU A 590 6.43 -13.54 -39.10
CA GLU A 590 7.63 -12.87 -38.57
C GLU A 590 7.61 -12.82 -37.04
N LYS A 591 8.78 -12.53 -36.44
CA LYS A 591 8.91 -12.35 -34.99
C LYS A 591 8.00 -11.21 -34.54
N GLY A 592 7.10 -11.48 -33.61
CA GLY A 592 6.10 -10.49 -33.24
C GLY A 592 4.99 -11.00 -32.33
N ILE A 593 4.05 -10.10 -32.05
CA ILE A 593 2.88 -10.36 -31.20
C ILE A 593 1.64 -10.50 -32.09
N TYR A 594 0.88 -11.56 -31.87
CA TYR A 594 -0.30 -11.92 -32.64
C TYR A 594 -1.49 -12.25 -31.75
N ILE A 595 -2.68 -12.19 -32.33
CA ILE A 595 -3.93 -12.62 -31.72
C ILE A 595 -4.46 -13.79 -32.54
N VAL A 596 -4.83 -14.89 -31.90
CA VAL A 596 -5.55 -16.00 -32.54
C VAL A 596 -6.99 -16.02 -32.06
N ASN A 597 -7.92 -15.99 -33.00
CA ASN A 597 -9.34 -16.22 -32.75
C ASN A 597 -9.67 -17.68 -33.09
N ILE A 598 -10.34 -18.35 -32.17
CA ILE A 598 -10.73 -19.75 -32.28
C ILE A 598 -12.26 -19.80 -32.22
N GLU A 599 -12.87 -20.37 -33.25
CA GLU A 599 -14.31 -20.56 -33.35
C GLU A 599 -14.61 -22.06 -33.40
N TYR A 600 -15.40 -22.57 -32.45
CA TYR A 600 -15.79 -23.97 -32.36
C TYR A 600 -17.20 -24.09 -31.78
N GLY A 601 -18.14 -24.64 -32.55
CA GLY A 601 -19.57 -24.62 -32.20
C GLY A 601 -20.06 -23.18 -32.02
N THR A 602 -20.63 -22.87 -30.85
CA THR A 602 -21.03 -21.50 -30.46
C THR A 602 -19.91 -20.71 -29.78
N THR A 603 -18.78 -21.34 -29.48
CA THR A 603 -17.66 -20.72 -28.76
C THR A 603 -16.82 -19.88 -29.72
N LYS A 604 -16.54 -18.63 -29.33
CA LYS A 604 -15.57 -17.75 -30.00
C LYS A 604 -14.62 -17.19 -28.95
N GLU A 605 -13.33 -17.48 -29.10
CA GLU A 605 -12.30 -17.08 -28.14
C GLU A 605 -11.13 -16.41 -28.83
N SER A 606 -10.54 -15.42 -28.16
CA SER A 606 -9.35 -14.70 -28.64
C SER A 606 -8.20 -14.88 -27.67
N LEU A 607 -7.10 -15.46 -28.12
CA LEU A 607 -5.88 -15.69 -27.33
C LEU A 607 -4.72 -14.91 -27.94
N LYS A 608 -3.78 -14.48 -27.09
CA LYS A 608 -2.59 -13.73 -27.52
C LYS A 608 -1.36 -14.64 -27.51
N PHE A 609 -0.52 -14.57 -28.54
CA PHE A 609 0.75 -15.28 -28.59
C PHE A 609 1.90 -14.46 -29.16
N ILE A 610 3.13 -14.92 -28.90
CA ILE A 610 4.38 -14.34 -29.37
C ILE A 610 5.06 -15.35 -30.30
N LYS A 611 5.41 -14.97 -31.53
CA LYS A 611 6.28 -15.76 -32.42
C LYS A 611 7.72 -15.27 -32.25
N LYS A 612 8.64 -16.20 -32.02
CA LYS A 612 10.04 -15.93 -31.65
C LYS A 612 11.00 -16.01 -32.82
#